data_AF-A0AAD8XYG2-F1
#
_entry.id   AF-A0AAD8XYG2-F1
#
_cell.length_a   1.000
_cell.length_b   1.000
_cell.length_c   1.000
_cell.angle_alpha   90.00
_cell.angle_beta   90.00
_cell.angle_gamma   90.00
#
_symmetry.space_group_name_H-M   'P 1'
#
loop_
_entity.id
_entity.type
_entity.pdbx_description
1 polymer ?
#
loop_
_entity_poly.entity_id
_entity_poly.type
_entity_poly.pdbx_seq_one_letter_code
_entity_poly.pdbx_strand_id
1 'polypeptide(L)'
;MFVYTGGRVPEHLRLHITHARVDESVSEIDEGAFDGCEHLLDVDCHNGVKRVNKRAFYLCRSLTRANLPGVTFIDQSAFGYCSRLMDVKFSSRLETIERWAFDECEDLTHLEIPSILRIDYGAFFSCKTLAEAEFGGGLETIGVGAFQYCHSLRRIAIPLKYDLFTLNSNERYDQFDDCFKLATVELVGSIHKPISF
;
A
#
# COMPACT_ATOMS: atom_id res chain seq x y z
N MET A 1 -22.17 5.41 10.53
CA MET A 1 -21.54 5.24 9.21
C MET A 1 -21.58 6.58 8.50
N PHE A 2 -20.42 7.06 8.05
CA PHE A 2 -20.26 8.31 7.32
C PHE A 2 -20.30 8.03 5.81
N VAL A 3 -21.02 8.86 5.05
CA VAL A 3 -21.08 8.75 3.59
C VAL A 3 -20.21 9.84 2.99
N TYR A 4 -19.14 9.43 2.29
CA TYR A 4 -18.20 10.34 1.66
C TYR A 4 -18.69 10.74 0.28
N THR A 5 -18.82 12.05 0.07
CA THR A 5 -19.32 12.66 -1.17
C THR A 5 -18.29 13.60 -1.81
N GLY A 6 -17.04 13.58 -1.33
CA GLY A 6 -15.97 14.46 -1.76
C GLY A 6 -15.52 15.46 -0.69
N GLY A 7 -14.42 16.15 -0.97
CA GLY A 7 -13.75 17.13 -0.12
C GLY A 7 -12.95 16.51 1.03
N ARG A 8 -12.49 17.39 1.93
CA ARG A 8 -11.89 17.01 3.20
C ARG A 8 -12.95 16.93 4.29
N VAL A 9 -12.89 15.88 5.10
CA VAL A 9 -13.68 15.76 6.32
C VAL A 9 -13.33 16.94 7.26
N PRO A 10 -14.33 17.74 7.68
CA PRO A 10 -14.14 18.80 8.65
C PRO A 10 -13.55 18.29 9.97
N GLU A 11 -12.61 19.04 10.56
CA GLU A 11 -11.85 18.62 11.75
C GLU A 11 -12.73 18.14 12.91
N HIS A 12 -13.82 18.85 13.20
CA HIS A 12 -14.74 18.51 14.28
C HIS A 12 -15.46 17.15 14.09
N LEU A 13 -15.56 16.65 12.86
CA LEU A 13 -16.15 15.34 12.56
C LEU A 13 -15.12 14.20 12.64
N ARG A 14 -13.83 14.48 12.48
CA ARG A 14 -12.76 13.45 12.42
C ARG A 14 -12.68 12.59 13.68
N LEU A 15 -13.03 13.16 14.84
CA LEU A 15 -13.04 12.45 16.11
C LEU A 15 -14.22 11.47 16.27
N HIS A 16 -15.21 11.53 15.38
CA HIS A 16 -16.47 10.79 15.51
C HIS A 16 -16.69 9.76 14.40
N ILE A 17 -15.93 9.82 13.31
CA ILE A 17 -16.09 8.93 12.16
C ILE A 17 -15.35 7.64 12.44
N THR A 18 -16.11 6.54 12.52
CA THR A 18 -15.58 5.19 12.73
C THR A 18 -15.68 4.29 11.52
N HIS A 19 -16.59 4.58 10.58
CA HIS A 19 -16.78 3.78 9.37
C HIS A 19 -17.18 4.72 8.24
N ALA A 20 -16.57 4.56 7.07
CA ALA A 20 -16.84 5.36 5.89
C ALA A 20 -17.27 4.49 4.71
N ARG A 21 -18.32 4.90 4.01
CA ARG A 21 -18.68 4.37 2.69
C ARG A 21 -18.58 5.50 1.67
N VAL A 22 -18.02 5.19 0.50
CA VAL A 22 -17.92 6.14 -0.60
C VAL A 22 -19.21 6.15 -1.41
N ASP A 23 -19.78 7.33 -1.63
CA ASP A 23 -20.97 7.51 -2.47
C ASP A 23 -20.66 7.18 -3.93
N GLU A 24 -21.64 6.64 -4.66
CA GLU A 24 -21.45 6.17 -6.05
C GLU A 24 -21.08 7.28 -7.04
N SER A 25 -21.33 8.55 -6.68
CA SER A 25 -20.93 9.70 -7.51
C SER A 25 -19.43 10.02 -7.45
N VAL A 26 -18.70 9.44 -6.49
CA VAL A 26 -17.29 9.77 -6.24
C VAL A 26 -16.38 8.88 -7.08
N SER A 27 -15.57 9.50 -7.94
CA SER A 27 -14.56 8.79 -8.74
C SER A 27 -13.18 8.76 -8.09
N GLU A 28 -12.91 9.59 -7.10
CA GLU A 28 -11.61 9.70 -6.42
C GLU A 28 -11.79 10.09 -4.95
N ILE A 29 -10.89 9.62 -4.09
CA ILE A 29 -10.81 10.11 -2.70
C ILE A 29 -9.88 11.32 -2.69
N ASP A 30 -10.38 12.48 -2.28
CA ASP A 30 -9.64 13.75 -2.36
C ASP A 30 -8.39 13.78 -1.47
N GLU A 31 -7.47 14.69 -1.80
CA GLU A 31 -6.27 14.91 -1.02
C GLU A 31 -6.62 15.24 0.44
N GLY A 32 -6.11 14.44 1.37
CA GLY A 32 -6.36 14.61 2.80
C GLY A 32 -7.82 14.41 3.22
N ALA A 33 -8.63 13.69 2.43
CA ALA A 33 -10.06 13.46 2.68
C ALA A 33 -10.37 13.08 4.14
N PHE A 34 -9.62 12.12 4.68
CA PHE A 34 -9.73 11.56 6.02
C PHE A 34 -8.45 11.75 6.86
N ASP A 35 -7.55 12.66 6.47
CA ASP A 35 -6.29 12.90 7.21
C ASP A 35 -6.57 13.16 8.70
N GLY A 36 -6.02 12.33 9.59
CA GLY A 36 -6.22 12.41 11.03
C GLY A 36 -7.60 11.96 11.53
N CYS A 37 -8.37 11.19 10.75
CA CYS A 37 -9.54 10.47 11.26
C CYS A 37 -9.08 9.27 12.12
N GLU A 38 -8.49 9.56 13.28
CA GLU A 38 -7.81 8.56 14.12
C GLU A 38 -8.73 7.44 14.64
N HIS A 39 -10.06 7.64 14.61
CA HIS A 39 -11.06 6.65 15.02
C HIS A 39 -11.68 5.87 13.85
N LEU A 40 -11.32 6.16 12.59
CA LEU A 40 -11.83 5.44 11.43
C LEU A 40 -11.33 3.99 11.48
N LEU A 41 -12.24 3.02 11.44
CA LEU A 41 -11.96 1.58 11.54
C LEU A 41 -11.94 0.90 10.17
N ASP A 42 -12.81 1.33 9.26
CA ASP A 42 -12.85 0.87 7.88
C ASP A 42 -13.35 1.92 6.89
N VAL A 43 -12.94 1.72 5.63
CA VAL A 43 -13.46 2.42 4.46
C VAL A 43 -13.87 1.43 3.37
N ASP A 44 -15.07 1.62 2.83
CA ASP A 44 -15.65 0.82 1.76
C ASP A 44 -15.83 1.65 0.48
N CYS A 45 -14.96 1.40 -0.52
CA CYS A 45 -15.06 2.00 -1.85
C CYS A 45 -15.81 1.08 -2.82
N HIS A 46 -16.60 1.68 -3.70
CA HIS A 46 -17.19 1.00 -4.86
C HIS A 46 -16.20 0.95 -6.04
N ASN A 47 -16.55 0.19 -7.09
CA ASN A 47 -15.68 -0.01 -8.27
C ASN A 47 -15.44 1.25 -9.12
N GLY A 48 -16.19 2.33 -8.87
CA GLY A 48 -16.06 3.61 -9.55
C GLY A 48 -14.85 4.43 -9.09
N VAL A 49 -14.39 4.24 -7.86
CA VAL A 49 -13.24 4.97 -7.31
C VAL A 49 -11.94 4.51 -7.98
N LYS A 50 -11.23 5.43 -8.65
CA LYS A 50 -10.00 5.17 -9.43
C LYS A 50 -8.73 5.60 -8.74
N ARG A 51 -8.78 6.67 -7.95
CA ARG A 51 -7.61 7.22 -7.28
C ARG A 51 -7.87 7.43 -5.80
N VAL A 52 -6.87 7.11 -4.99
CA VAL A 52 -6.78 7.57 -3.60
C VAL A 52 -5.68 8.63 -3.59
N ASN A 53 -6.06 9.89 -3.47
CA ASN A 53 -5.13 11.01 -3.60
C ASN A 53 -4.22 11.15 -2.37
N LYS A 54 -3.22 12.00 -2.51
CA LYS A 54 -2.17 12.24 -1.51
C LYS A 54 -2.76 12.42 -0.10
N ARG A 55 -2.20 11.68 0.86
CA ARG A 55 -2.58 11.72 2.28
C ARG A 55 -4.07 11.47 2.57
N ALA A 56 -4.84 10.89 1.65
CA ALA A 56 -6.29 10.72 1.80
C ALA A 56 -6.72 10.07 3.14
N PHE A 57 -5.95 9.13 3.66
CA PHE A 57 -6.16 8.44 4.94
C PHE A 57 -4.95 8.57 5.88
N TYR A 58 -4.10 9.58 5.68
CA TYR A 58 -2.91 9.77 6.52
C TYR A 58 -3.29 9.86 8.01
N LEU A 59 -2.52 9.22 8.90
CA LEU A 59 -2.79 9.16 10.34
C LEU A 59 -4.15 8.57 10.73
N CYS A 60 -4.82 7.79 9.88
CA CYS A 60 -5.99 7.00 10.30
C CYS A 60 -5.54 5.80 11.15
N ARG A 61 -5.02 6.05 12.36
CA ARG A 61 -4.33 5.06 13.21
C ARG A 61 -5.22 3.90 13.68
N SER A 62 -6.54 4.04 13.66
CA SER A 62 -7.46 2.93 13.96
C SER A 62 -7.92 2.16 12.73
N LEU A 63 -7.53 2.57 11.52
CA LEU A 63 -8.00 1.96 10.29
C LEU A 63 -7.46 0.54 10.22
N THR A 64 -8.36 -0.44 10.18
CA THR A 64 -8.02 -1.86 10.13
C THR A 64 -8.22 -2.48 8.76
N ARG A 65 -9.14 -1.92 7.96
CA ARG A 65 -9.51 -2.43 6.65
C ARG A 65 -9.73 -1.32 5.64
N ALA A 66 -9.24 -1.50 4.42
CA ALA A 66 -9.55 -0.64 3.28
C ALA A 66 -9.98 -1.50 2.08
N ASN A 67 -11.23 -1.35 1.62
CA ASN A 67 -11.73 -2.03 0.42
C ASN A 67 -11.62 -1.10 -0.80
N LEU A 68 -10.71 -1.41 -1.73
CA LEU A 68 -10.33 -0.55 -2.87
C LEU A 68 -10.50 -1.27 -4.23
N PRO A 69 -11.68 -1.84 -4.55
CA PRO A 69 -11.81 -2.82 -5.63
C PRO A 69 -11.71 -2.20 -7.05
N GLY A 70 -11.87 -0.88 -7.17
CA GLY A 70 -11.80 -0.14 -8.43
C GLY A 70 -10.53 0.67 -8.66
N VAL A 71 -9.69 0.83 -7.62
CA VAL A 71 -8.59 1.81 -7.57
C VAL A 71 -7.46 1.38 -8.49
N THR A 72 -6.96 2.29 -9.32
CA THR A 72 -5.82 2.07 -10.22
C THR A 72 -4.57 2.81 -9.75
N PHE A 73 -4.72 3.83 -8.89
CA PHE A 73 -3.61 4.66 -8.42
C PHE A 73 -3.74 5.03 -6.93
N ILE A 74 -2.67 4.83 -6.17
CA ILE A 74 -2.55 5.21 -4.76
C ILE A 74 -1.40 6.20 -4.62
N ASP A 75 -1.72 7.46 -4.33
CA ASP A 75 -0.78 8.58 -4.27
C ASP A 75 0.11 8.57 -3.03
N GLN A 76 1.09 9.49 -3.03
CA GLN A 76 2.01 9.75 -1.94
C GLN A 76 1.33 9.76 -0.55
N SER A 77 1.82 8.91 0.35
CA SER A 77 1.38 8.83 1.75
C SER A 77 -0.14 8.65 1.95
N ALA A 78 -0.86 8.11 0.96
CA ALA A 78 -2.31 7.94 1.01
C ALA A 78 -2.79 7.24 2.31
N PHE A 79 -2.09 6.20 2.76
CA PHE A 79 -2.34 5.45 4.00
C PHE A 79 -1.17 5.54 4.99
N GLY A 80 -0.31 6.56 4.87
CA GLY A 80 0.83 6.73 5.78
C GLY A 80 0.40 6.83 7.24
N TYR A 81 1.11 6.13 8.13
CA TYR A 81 0.82 6.01 9.56
C TYR A 81 -0.55 5.41 9.92
N CYS A 82 -1.15 4.62 9.02
CA CYS A 82 -2.30 3.76 9.37
C CYS A 82 -1.81 2.51 10.11
N SER A 83 -1.27 2.69 11.33
CA SER A 83 -0.50 1.64 12.03
C SER A 83 -1.26 0.34 12.31
N ARG A 84 -2.60 0.39 12.34
CA ARG A 84 -3.47 -0.77 12.57
C ARG A 84 -4.04 -1.40 11.29
N LEU A 85 -3.62 -0.93 10.12
CA LEU A 85 -4.15 -1.40 8.83
C LEU A 85 -3.65 -2.81 8.57
N MET A 86 -4.55 -3.78 8.64
CA MET A 86 -4.23 -5.21 8.51
C MET A 86 -4.59 -5.78 7.14
N ASP A 87 -5.68 -5.29 6.55
CA ASP A 87 -6.29 -5.86 5.35
C ASP A 87 -6.61 -4.76 4.34
N VAL A 88 -6.06 -4.89 3.14
CA VAL A 88 -6.32 -4.00 2.02
C VAL A 88 -6.73 -4.85 0.82
N LYS A 89 -7.97 -4.68 0.39
CA LYS A 89 -8.45 -5.32 -0.82
C LYS A 89 -8.10 -4.47 -2.03
N PHE A 90 -7.03 -4.83 -2.72
CA PHE A 90 -6.59 -4.16 -3.93
C PHE A 90 -7.42 -4.55 -5.16
N SER A 91 -7.51 -3.61 -6.09
CA SER A 91 -8.06 -3.82 -7.43
C SER A 91 -7.14 -4.72 -8.27
N SER A 92 -7.73 -5.55 -9.13
CA SER A 92 -6.99 -6.30 -10.16
C SER A 92 -6.47 -5.42 -11.30
N ARG A 93 -6.75 -4.11 -11.26
CA ARG A 93 -6.29 -3.09 -12.22
C ARG A 93 -5.40 -2.05 -11.55
N LEU A 94 -4.84 -2.35 -10.37
CA LEU A 94 -3.90 -1.45 -9.73
C LEU A 94 -2.66 -1.28 -10.62
N GLU A 95 -2.20 -0.05 -10.80
CA GLU A 95 -1.06 0.27 -11.67
C GLU A 95 0.09 0.86 -10.86
N THR A 96 -0.19 1.75 -9.91
CA THR A 96 0.85 2.46 -9.17
C THR A 96 0.52 2.59 -7.69
N ILE A 97 1.54 2.34 -6.87
CA ILE A 97 1.63 2.72 -5.46
C ILE A 97 2.80 3.68 -5.32
N GLU A 98 2.51 4.92 -4.95
CA GLU A 98 3.51 5.98 -4.85
C GLU A 98 4.27 6.01 -3.53
N ARG A 99 5.19 6.98 -3.45
CA ARG A 99 6.11 7.20 -2.36
C ARG A 99 5.40 7.19 -1.01
N TRP A 100 5.86 6.34 -0.09
CA TRP A 100 5.34 6.23 1.29
C TRP A 100 3.85 5.94 1.39
N ALA A 101 3.18 5.43 0.36
CA ALA A 101 1.73 5.24 0.34
C ALA A 101 1.20 4.45 1.55
N PHE A 102 1.93 3.44 2.02
CA PHE A 102 1.62 2.60 3.18
C PHE A 102 2.74 2.65 4.24
N ASP A 103 3.48 3.76 4.30
CA ASP A 103 4.52 3.98 5.32
C ASP A 103 3.96 3.80 6.74
N GLU A 104 4.69 3.06 7.59
CA GLU A 104 4.30 2.73 8.97
C GLU A 104 2.91 2.08 9.12
N CYS A 105 2.46 1.30 8.13
CA CYS A 105 1.34 0.36 8.31
C CYS A 105 1.81 -0.88 9.11
N GLU A 106 2.07 -0.68 10.40
CA GLU A 106 2.80 -1.65 11.23
C GLU A 106 2.13 -3.02 11.37
N ASP A 107 0.79 -3.08 11.40
CA ASP A 107 -0.03 -4.30 11.53
C ASP A 107 -0.36 -4.97 10.18
N LEU A 108 0.14 -4.45 9.05
CA LEU A 108 -0.09 -5.05 7.73
C LEU A 108 0.69 -6.36 7.63
N THR A 109 0.00 -7.49 7.54
CA THR A 109 0.62 -8.83 7.63
C THR A 109 0.89 -9.48 6.28
N HIS A 110 0.02 -9.23 5.29
CA HIS A 110 0.07 -9.86 3.98
C HIS A 110 -0.28 -8.86 2.88
N LEU A 111 0.40 -8.98 1.74
CA LEU A 111 0.07 -8.25 0.52
C LEU A 111 -0.19 -9.25 -0.61
N GLU A 112 -1.35 -9.12 -1.25
CA GLU A 112 -1.69 -9.80 -2.50
C GLU A 112 -2.15 -8.73 -3.49
N ILE A 113 -1.32 -8.44 -4.49
CA ILE A 113 -1.58 -7.41 -5.49
C ILE A 113 -1.62 -8.06 -6.88
N PRO A 114 -2.80 -8.38 -7.43
CA PRO A 114 -2.93 -9.20 -8.65
C PRO A 114 -2.34 -8.57 -9.91
N SER A 115 -2.24 -7.25 -9.96
CA SER A 115 -1.62 -6.48 -11.03
C SER A 115 -1.05 -5.21 -10.42
N ILE A 116 0.15 -4.85 -10.81
CA ILE A 116 0.82 -3.61 -10.45
C ILE A 116 1.92 -3.33 -11.48
N LEU A 117 2.16 -2.07 -11.83
CA LEU A 117 3.28 -1.70 -12.70
C LEU A 117 4.45 -1.14 -11.87
N ARG A 118 4.15 -0.27 -10.90
CA ARG A 118 5.15 0.48 -10.14
C ARG A 118 4.86 0.53 -8.64
N ILE A 119 5.86 0.18 -7.85
CA ILE A 119 5.92 0.42 -6.40
C ILE A 119 7.07 1.39 -6.17
N ASP A 120 6.78 2.57 -5.64
CA ASP A 120 7.75 3.66 -5.55
C ASP A 120 8.53 3.67 -4.23
N TYR A 121 9.45 4.62 -4.09
CA TYR A 121 10.32 4.79 -2.92
C TYR A 121 9.58 4.69 -1.58
N GLY A 122 10.01 3.78 -0.71
CA GLY A 122 9.44 3.66 0.64
C GLY A 122 7.95 3.32 0.71
N ALA A 123 7.33 2.81 -0.37
CA ALA A 123 5.88 2.60 -0.44
C ALA A 123 5.31 1.79 0.75
N PHE A 124 6.04 0.81 1.27
CA PHE A 124 5.71 -0.02 2.43
C PHE A 124 6.80 0.08 3.52
N PHE A 125 7.47 1.23 3.63
CA PHE A 125 8.49 1.46 4.63
C PHE A 125 7.96 1.16 6.04
N SER A 126 8.74 0.44 6.85
CA SER A 126 8.42 0.07 8.22
C SER A 126 7.06 -0.64 8.41
N CYS A 127 6.60 -1.41 7.43
CA CYS A 127 5.52 -2.41 7.63
C CYS A 127 6.06 -3.61 8.42
N LYS A 128 6.32 -3.41 9.72
CA LYS A 128 7.12 -4.32 10.57
C LYS A 128 6.57 -5.75 10.68
N THR A 129 5.25 -5.93 10.58
CA THR A 129 4.60 -7.26 10.63
C THR A 129 4.37 -7.89 9.27
N LEU A 130 4.64 -7.17 8.17
CA LEU A 130 4.48 -7.68 6.81
C LEU A 130 5.36 -8.89 6.65
N ALA A 131 4.72 -10.03 6.44
CA ALA A 131 5.34 -11.33 6.48
C ALA A 131 5.55 -11.88 5.07
N GLU A 132 4.59 -11.61 4.18
CA GLU A 132 4.56 -12.13 2.83
C GLU A 132 3.98 -11.08 1.88
N ALA A 133 4.59 -10.93 0.70
CA ALA A 133 4.06 -10.09 -0.36
C ALA A 133 4.08 -10.81 -1.71
N GLU A 134 2.95 -10.81 -2.40
CA GLU A 134 2.76 -11.40 -3.72
C GLU A 134 2.31 -10.34 -4.71
N PHE A 135 3.04 -10.22 -5.81
CA PHE A 135 2.75 -9.31 -6.90
C PHE A 135 2.49 -10.12 -8.16
N GLY A 136 1.34 -9.89 -8.77
CA GLY A 136 0.95 -10.52 -10.02
C GLY A 136 1.62 -9.89 -11.23
N GLY A 137 1.05 -10.14 -12.41
CA GLY A 137 1.66 -9.76 -13.69
C GLY A 137 1.78 -8.24 -13.87
N GLY A 138 2.80 -7.82 -14.63
CA GLY A 138 2.98 -6.44 -15.06
C GLY A 138 3.96 -5.62 -14.24
N LEU A 139 4.45 -6.11 -13.09
CA LEU A 139 5.38 -5.36 -12.25
C LEU A 139 6.64 -5.01 -13.07
N GLU A 140 7.01 -3.74 -13.06
CA GLU A 140 8.14 -3.19 -13.81
C GLU A 140 9.24 -2.68 -12.89
N THR A 141 8.88 -2.05 -11.78
CA THR A 141 9.86 -1.42 -10.88
C THR A 141 9.45 -1.52 -9.43
N ILE A 142 10.41 -1.85 -8.57
CA ILE A 142 10.34 -1.65 -7.12
C ILE A 142 11.40 -0.58 -6.74
N GLY A 143 10.91 0.54 -6.20
CA GLY A 143 11.71 1.68 -5.78
C GLY A 143 12.56 1.38 -4.54
N VAL A 144 13.62 2.17 -4.36
CA VAL A 144 14.53 2.02 -3.22
C VAL A 144 13.79 2.15 -1.88
N GLY A 145 14.17 1.30 -0.94
CA GLY A 145 13.57 1.23 0.39
C GLY A 145 12.06 0.90 0.41
N ALA A 146 11.47 0.45 -0.69
CA ALA A 146 10.03 0.15 -0.77
C ALA A 146 9.55 -0.75 0.37
N PHE A 147 10.39 -1.68 0.84
CA PHE A 147 10.12 -2.56 1.98
C PHE A 147 11.14 -2.39 3.11
N GLN A 148 11.85 -1.27 3.17
CA GLN A 148 12.85 -1.04 4.22
C GLN A 148 12.22 -1.16 5.61
N TYR A 149 12.92 -1.78 6.56
CA TYR A 149 12.42 -2.08 7.92
C TYR A 149 11.19 -3.01 7.99
N CYS A 150 10.88 -3.77 6.93
CA CYS A 150 9.89 -4.86 7.00
C CYS A 150 10.50 -6.08 7.71
N HIS A 151 10.74 -5.97 9.01
CA HIS A 151 11.49 -6.97 9.81
C HIS A 151 10.89 -8.38 9.80
N SER A 152 9.60 -8.52 9.51
CA SER A 152 8.91 -9.82 9.47
C SER A 152 8.88 -10.45 8.07
N LEU A 153 9.29 -9.72 7.04
CA LEU A 153 9.14 -10.11 5.65
C LEU A 153 10.05 -11.30 5.37
N ARG A 154 9.46 -12.45 5.06
CA ARG A 154 10.19 -13.71 4.83
C ARG A 154 10.11 -14.19 3.38
N ARG A 155 9.05 -13.84 2.66
CA ARG A 155 8.80 -14.23 1.28
C ARG A 155 8.29 -13.04 0.48
N ILE A 156 8.88 -12.87 -0.70
CA ILE A 156 8.32 -12.01 -1.75
C ILE A 156 8.21 -12.83 -3.03
N ALA A 157 7.03 -12.82 -3.65
CA ALA A 157 6.77 -13.45 -4.92
C ALA A 157 6.52 -12.36 -5.98
N ILE A 158 7.38 -12.28 -7.00
CA ILE A 158 7.33 -11.28 -8.08
C ILE A 158 7.30 -11.97 -9.45
N PRO A 159 6.66 -11.38 -10.47
CA PRO A 159 6.71 -11.94 -11.81
C PRO A 159 8.14 -11.91 -12.35
N LEU A 160 8.49 -12.87 -13.21
CA LEU A 160 9.73 -12.79 -13.97
C LEU A 160 9.73 -11.58 -14.90
N LYS A 161 10.52 -10.57 -14.57
CA LYS A 161 10.94 -9.55 -15.52
C LYS A 161 12.39 -9.16 -15.23
N TYR A 162 13.20 -9.10 -16.28
CA TYR A 162 14.56 -8.57 -16.17
C TYR A 162 14.47 -7.10 -15.72
N ASP A 163 15.40 -6.66 -14.87
CA ASP A 163 15.56 -5.27 -14.38
C ASP A 163 14.50 -4.72 -13.39
N LEU A 164 13.76 -5.58 -12.68
CA LEU A 164 12.80 -5.17 -11.64
C LEU A 164 13.41 -4.35 -10.49
N PHE A 165 14.65 -4.66 -10.14
CA PHE A 165 15.39 -3.98 -9.08
C PHE A 165 16.14 -2.81 -9.70
N THR A 166 15.63 -1.61 -9.50
CA THR A 166 16.40 -0.40 -9.76
C THR A 166 17.52 -0.33 -8.71
N LEU A 167 18.61 -1.06 -8.92
CA LEU A 167 19.83 -0.92 -8.14
C LEU A 167 20.51 0.37 -8.60
N ASN A 168 20.03 1.52 -8.12
CA ASN A 168 20.74 2.77 -8.34
C ASN A 168 22.04 2.68 -7.55
N SER A 169 23.18 2.56 -8.24
CA SER A 169 24.51 2.35 -7.65
C SER A 169 24.98 3.50 -6.73
N ASN A 170 24.18 4.56 -6.62
CA ASN A 170 24.44 5.75 -5.80
C ASN A 170 23.58 5.80 -4.52
N GLU A 171 22.68 4.85 -4.29
CA GLU A 171 21.83 4.81 -3.10
C GLU A 171 22.38 3.81 -2.08
N ARG A 172 22.40 4.23 -0.81
CA ARG A 172 23.04 3.49 0.30
C ARG A 172 22.27 2.24 0.75
N TYR A 173 21.03 2.10 0.28
CA TYR A 173 20.04 1.13 0.73
C TYR A 173 19.39 0.48 -0.51
N ASP A 174 19.04 -0.80 -0.42
CA ASP A 174 18.28 -1.50 -1.47
C ASP A 174 16.77 -1.48 -1.19
N GLN A 175 15.97 -2.22 -1.95
CA GLN A 175 14.52 -2.32 -1.78
C GLN A 175 14.10 -2.97 -0.45
N PHE A 176 14.96 -3.78 0.15
CA PHE A 176 14.69 -4.69 1.27
C PHE A 176 15.64 -4.45 2.45
N ASP A 177 16.23 -3.25 2.54
CA ASP A 177 17.15 -2.92 3.62
C ASP A 177 16.48 -3.13 4.99
N ASP A 178 17.24 -3.69 5.94
CA ASP A 178 16.74 -4.13 7.25
C ASP A 178 15.58 -5.17 7.20
N CYS A 179 15.34 -5.88 6.09
CA CYS A 179 14.44 -7.06 6.05
C CYS A 179 15.12 -8.33 6.60
N PHE A 180 15.41 -8.37 7.90
CA PHE A 180 16.23 -9.43 8.53
C PHE A 180 15.73 -10.88 8.35
N LYS A 181 14.45 -11.08 8.03
CA LYS A 181 13.86 -12.41 7.82
C LYS A 181 13.73 -12.80 6.35
N LEU A 182 14.07 -11.92 5.41
CA LEU A 182 13.88 -12.17 3.99
C LEU A 182 14.92 -13.18 3.52
N ALA A 183 14.50 -14.44 3.43
CA ALA A 183 15.37 -15.53 3.02
C ALA A 183 15.36 -15.74 1.50
N THR A 184 14.23 -15.43 0.85
CA THR A 184 14.00 -15.76 -0.56
C THR A 184 13.15 -14.72 -1.27
N VAL A 185 13.57 -14.35 -2.47
CA VAL A 185 12.72 -13.75 -3.50
C VAL A 185 12.38 -14.82 -4.53
N GLU A 186 11.09 -15.12 -4.64
CA GLU A 186 10.54 -16.10 -5.56
C GLU A 186 10.14 -15.42 -6.87
N LEU A 187 10.69 -15.95 -7.97
CA LEU A 187 10.35 -15.50 -9.31
C LEU A 187 9.21 -16.38 -9.84
N VAL A 188 7.98 -15.86 -9.76
CA VAL A 188 6.77 -16.56 -10.20
C VAL A 188 6.79 -16.71 -11.72
N GLY A 189 6.60 -17.94 -12.19
CA GLY A 189 6.63 -18.30 -13.61
C GLY A 189 7.99 -18.76 -14.14
N SER A 190 9.02 -18.89 -13.29
CA SER A 190 10.38 -19.31 -13.70
C SER A 190 10.66 -20.80 -13.45
N ILE A 191 11.43 -21.42 -14.36
CA ILE A 191 12.15 -22.69 -14.15
C ILE A 191 13.45 -22.52 -13.35
N HIS A 192 13.80 -21.29 -12.96
CA HIS A 192 14.97 -20.95 -12.15
C HIS A 192 14.66 -21.04 -10.65
N LYS A 193 15.68 -21.36 -9.87
CA LYS A 193 15.59 -21.44 -8.40
C LYS A 193 15.35 -20.04 -7.80
N PRO A 194 14.74 -19.95 -6.60
CA PRO A 194 14.60 -18.69 -5.86
C PRO A 194 15.95 -17.97 -5.70
N ILE A 195 15.93 -16.64 -5.65
CA ILE A 195 17.10 -15.84 -5.29
C ILE A 195 17.18 -15.84 -3.76
N SER A 196 18.27 -16.36 -3.21
CA SER A 196 18.59 -16.31 -1.78
C SER A 196 19.63 -15.23 -1.51
N PHE A 197 19.47 -14.51 -0.40
CA PHE A 197 20.41 -13.50 0.09
C PHE A 197 21.31 -14.06 1.19
#